data_AF-A0A936WTK5-F1
#
_entry.id   AF-A0A936WTK5-F1
#
_cell.length_a   1.000
_cell.length_b   1.000
_cell.length_c   1.000
_cell.angle_alpha   90.00
_cell.angle_beta   90.00
_cell.angle_gamma   90.00
#
_symmetry.space_group_name_H-M   'P 1'
#
loop_
_entity.id
_entity.type
_entity.pdbx_description
1 polymer ?
#
loop_
_entity_poly.entity_id
_entity_poly.type
_entity_poly.pdbx_seq_one_letter_code
_entity_poly.pdbx_strand_id
1 'polypeptide(L)'
;MMPKLLQNPSRVAGLTGLIVFMLSFSALCQVKPTAAADRLKSIEQRKMMENKSMLKDLKFRNIGPTIMGGRVVDLDVNPEDPTEFYLAYASGGLWYTTNNGQSFTPVFDSQDILTIGDVAVNWKTRTIWLGTGEVNSSRSSYAGIGIYKSNNNGKSWEYLGLPESHHIGKIQLHPTDNNIAWVAALGHLYSPNKDRGVYKTSDGGKPETNFIHR
;
A
#
# COMPACT_ATOMS: atom_id res chain seq x y z
N MET A 1 38.42 42.72 13.23
CA MET A 1 39.18 42.09 14.32
C MET A 1 38.81 40.61 14.35
N MET A 2 39.72 39.71 13.99
CA MET A 2 39.41 38.28 13.86
C MET A 2 39.33 37.64 15.26
N PRO A 3 38.31 36.82 15.59
CA PRO A 3 38.18 36.18 16.90
C PRO A 3 39.45 35.42 17.29
N LYS A 4 39.93 35.56 18.54
CA LYS A 4 41.13 34.86 19.07
C LYS A 4 41.08 33.32 18.89
N LEU A 5 39.90 32.75 18.72
CA LEU A 5 39.67 31.33 18.42
C LEU A 5 40.17 30.89 17.04
N LEU A 6 40.20 31.79 16.05
CA LEU A 6 40.61 31.49 14.67
C LEU A 6 42.11 31.69 14.41
N GLN A 7 42.86 32.18 15.40
CA GLN A 7 44.29 32.47 15.26
C GLN A 7 45.20 31.29 15.63
N ASN A 8 44.64 30.21 16.20
CA ASN A 8 45.41 29.04 16.61
C ASN A 8 45.02 27.80 15.77
N PRO A 9 45.88 27.34 14.85
CA PRO A 9 45.55 26.28 13.89
C PRO A 9 45.17 24.93 14.55
N SER A 10 45.71 24.62 15.73
CA SER A 10 45.33 23.39 16.47
C SER A 10 43.93 23.48 17.09
N ARG A 11 43.50 24.67 17.51
CA ARG A 11 42.14 24.92 18.01
C ARG A 11 41.11 24.95 16.88
N VAL A 12 41.47 25.49 15.72
CA VAL A 12 40.63 25.45 14.52
C VAL A 12 40.44 24.01 14.05
N ALA A 13 41.53 23.22 13.97
CA ALA A 13 41.48 21.80 13.61
C ALA A 13 40.59 20.98 14.55
N GLY A 14 40.71 21.19 15.87
CA GLY A 14 39.88 20.55 16.88
C GLY A 14 38.39 20.90 16.75
N LEU A 15 38.06 22.17 16.50
CA LEU A 15 36.69 22.63 16.30
C LEU A 15 36.08 22.09 15.00
N THR A 16 36.83 22.07 13.89
CA THR A 16 36.39 21.42 12.65
C THR A 16 36.21 19.92 12.82
N GLY A 17 37.10 19.24 13.55
CA GLY A 17 36.96 17.81 13.85
C GLY A 17 35.69 17.52 14.66
N LEU A 18 35.39 18.35 15.66
CA LEU A 18 34.18 18.21 16.49
C LEU A 18 32.90 18.46 15.66
N ILE A 19 32.90 19.47 14.79
CA ILE A 19 31.76 19.76 13.90
C ILE A 19 31.54 18.61 12.89
N VAL A 20 32.61 18.10 12.27
CA VAL A 20 32.53 16.95 11.35
C VAL A 20 32.02 15.70 12.10
N PHE A 21 32.50 15.46 13.32
CA PHE A 21 32.04 14.35 14.16
C PHE A 21 30.56 14.49 14.56
N MET A 22 30.10 15.68 14.97
CA MET A 22 28.69 15.93 15.29
C MET A 22 27.76 15.83 14.07
N LEU A 23 28.20 16.31 12.91
CA LEU A 23 27.45 16.21 11.65
C LEU A 23 27.34 14.76 11.15
N SER A 24 28.42 13.98 11.27
CA SER A 24 28.42 12.56 10.90
C SER A 24 27.58 11.70 11.85
N PHE A 25 27.56 12.01 13.16
CA PHE A 25 26.67 11.34 14.11
C PHE A 25 25.19 11.63 13.82
N SER A 26 24.88 12.88 13.42
CA SER A 26 23.51 13.29 13.05
C SER A 26 23.01 12.61 11.76
N ALA A 27 23.90 12.32 10.81
CA ALA A 27 23.57 11.57 9.60
C ALA A 27 23.25 10.08 9.88
N LEU A 28 23.87 9.48 10.90
CA LEU A 28 23.63 8.09 11.31
C LEU A 28 22.37 7.91 12.18
N CYS A 29 21.84 8.99 12.76
CA CYS A 29 20.64 8.97 13.61
C CYS A 29 19.31 9.13 12.86
N GLN A 30 19.30 9.16 11.52
CA GLN A 30 18.03 9.22 10.79
C GLN A 30 17.24 7.92 10.91
N VAL A 31 15.95 8.03 11.25
CA VAL A 31 15.03 6.88 11.26
C VAL A 31 14.92 6.35 9.84
N LYS A 32 15.39 5.11 9.63
CA LYS A 32 15.23 4.43 8.34
C LYS A 32 13.80 3.92 8.18
N PRO A 33 13.25 3.86 6.95
CA PRO A 33 11.98 3.19 6.71
C PRO A 33 12.01 1.74 7.20
N THR A 34 10.93 1.29 7.84
CA THR A 34 10.78 -0.11 8.26
C THR A 34 10.76 -1.02 7.04
N ALA A 35 11.67 -2.00 6.98
CA ALA A 35 11.77 -2.91 5.86
C ALA A 35 10.49 -3.76 5.70
N ALA A 36 10.17 -4.12 4.46
CA ALA A 36 9.06 -5.02 4.10
C ALA A 36 9.02 -6.28 4.96
N ALA A 37 10.17 -6.95 5.13
CA ALA A 37 10.26 -8.19 5.88
C ALA A 37 9.77 -8.01 7.32
N ASP A 38 10.13 -6.90 7.98
CA ASP A 38 9.70 -6.60 9.35
C ASP A 38 8.20 -6.27 9.41
N ARG A 39 7.70 -5.51 8.42
CA ARG A 39 6.27 -5.21 8.31
C ARG A 39 5.44 -6.49 8.11
N LEU A 40 5.85 -7.37 7.19
CA LEU A 40 5.17 -8.65 6.93
C LEU A 40 5.24 -9.58 8.14
N LYS A 41 6.40 -9.66 8.81
CA LYS A 41 6.54 -10.41 10.06
C LYS A 41 5.59 -9.89 11.16
N SER A 42 5.40 -8.58 11.25
CA SER A 42 4.46 -8.00 12.22
C SER A 42 3.00 -8.37 11.92
N ILE A 43 2.63 -8.51 10.64
CA ILE A 43 1.32 -8.99 10.20
C ILE A 43 1.11 -10.44 10.62
N GLU A 44 2.10 -11.30 10.40
CA GLU A 44 2.05 -12.70 10.85
C GLU A 44 1.93 -12.79 12.38
N GLN A 45 2.69 -11.99 13.11
CA GLN A 45 2.61 -11.91 14.56
C GLN A 45 1.23 -11.46 15.03
N ARG A 46 0.62 -10.46 14.38
CA ARG A 46 -0.77 -10.04 14.66
C ARG A 46 -1.74 -11.18 14.48
N LYS A 47 -1.68 -11.91 13.35
CA LYS A 47 -2.54 -13.09 13.09
C LYS A 47 -2.37 -14.18 14.16
N MET A 48 -1.13 -14.43 14.58
CA MET A 48 -0.85 -15.37 15.67
C MET A 48 -1.47 -14.93 17.00
N MET A 49 -1.38 -13.63 17.34
CA MET A 49 -2.00 -13.08 18.55
C MET A 49 -3.52 -13.12 18.49
N GLU A 50 -4.10 -12.80 17.34
CA GLU A 50 -5.54 -12.88 17.09
C GLU A 50 -6.07 -14.31 17.30
N ASN A 51 -5.42 -15.31 16.71
CA ASN A 51 -5.78 -16.73 16.88
C ASN A 51 -5.59 -17.26 18.30
N LYS A 52 -4.67 -16.68 19.07
CA LYS A 52 -4.42 -17.01 20.49
C LYS A 52 -5.30 -16.23 21.46
N SER A 53 -6.02 -15.22 20.98
CA SER A 53 -6.84 -14.36 21.82
C SER A 53 -8.00 -15.15 22.44
N MET A 54 -8.28 -14.88 23.71
CA MET A 54 -9.49 -15.36 24.39
C MET A 54 -10.78 -14.79 23.76
N LEU A 55 -10.65 -13.74 22.94
CA LEU A 55 -11.76 -13.04 22.28
C LEU A 55 -11.87 -13.37 20.78
N LYS A 56 -11.12 -14.35 20.26
CA LYS A 56 -11.08 -14.65 18.81
C LYS A 56 -12.44 -14.99 18.18
N ASP A 57 -13.35 -15.55 18.98
CA ASP A 57 -14.70 -15.96 18.54
C ASP A 57 -15.73 -14.83 18.72
N LEU A 58 -15.33 -13.68 19.30
CA LEU A 58 -16.21 -12.54 19.47
C LEU A 58 -16.40 -11.82 18.13
N LYS A 59 -17.64 -11.82 17.63
CA LYS A 59 -17.99 -11.13 16.40
C LYS A 59 -18.25 -9.65 16.65
N PHE A 60 -17.40 -8.81 16.07
CA PHE A 60 -17.67 -7.37 16.01
C PHE A 60 -18.82 -7.10 15.04
N ARG A 61 -19.71 -6.20 15.42
CA ARG A 61 -20.75 -5.66 14.53
C ARG A 61 -20.56 -4.16 14.42
N ASN A 62 -20.73 -3.65 13.21
CA ASN A 62 -20.79 -2.22 13.00
C ASN A 62 -22.05 -1.65 13.71
N ILE A 63 -21.90 -0.53 14.41
CA ILE A 63 -23.00 0.15 15.13
C ILE A 63 -23.39 1.49 14.49
N GLY A 64 -22.86 1.80 13.30
CA GLY A 64 -23.05 3.07 12.60
C GLY A 64 -21.81 3.98 12.64
N PRO A 65 -21.88 5.18 12.00
CA PRO A 65 -23.08 5.88 11.54
C PRO A 65 -23.71 5.26 10.27
N THR A 66 -25.03 5.45 10.09
CA THR A 66 -25.77 4.98 8.90
C THR A 66 -25.33 5.64 7.59
N ILE A 67 -24.62 6.76 7.66
CA ILE A 67 -23.96 7.43 6.55
C ILE A 67 -22.46 7.52 6.88
N MET A 68 -21.65 6.67 6.26
CA MET A 68 -20.20 6.77 6.35
C MET A 68 -19.67 7.49 5.11
N GLY A 69 -19.12 8.68 5.31
CA GLY A 69 -18.32 9.35 4.28
C GLY A 69 -16.87 8.89 4.39
N GLY A 70 -16.18 8.85 3.25
CA GLY A 70 -14.76 8.57 3.19
C GLY A 70 -14.20 9.10 1.88
N ARG A 71 -12.87 9.14 1.75
CA ARG A 71 -12.24 9.50 0.48
C ARG A 71 -12.24 8.28 -0.43
N VAL A 72 -13.16 8.27 -1.40
CA VAL A 72 -13.10 7.38 -2.55
C VAL A 72 -11.87 7.77 -3.38
N VAL A 73 -11.05 6.80 -3.71
CA VAL A 73 -9.85 6.99 -4.53
C VAL A 73 -9.99 6.40 -5.92
N ASP A 74 -10.83 5.37 -6.06
CA ASP A 74 -11.04 4.67 -7.32
C ASP A 74 -12.38 3.91 -7.31
N LEU A 75 -12.88 3.60 -8.50
CA LEU A 75 -14.05 2.76 -8.73
C LEU A 75 -13.93 2.03 -10.06
N ASP A 76 -14.40 0.79 -10.10
CA ASP A 76 -14.49 0.00 -11.33
C ASP A 76 -15.94 -0.45 -11.50
N VAL A 77 -16.52 -0.21 -12.68
CA VAL A 77 -17.96 -0.34 -12.96
C VAL A 77 -18.19 -1.41 -14.00
N ASN A 78 -19.18 -2.27 -13.79
CA ASN A 78 -19.52 -3.28 -14.78
C ASN A 78 -20.01 -2.60 -16.08
N PRO A 79 -19.33 -2.82 -17.21
CA PRO A 79 -19.72 -2.23 -18.49
C PRO A 79 -21.06 -2.76 -19.03
N GLU A 80 -21.51 -3.93 -18.57
CA GLU A 80 -22.80 -4.54 -18.96
C GLU A 80 -23.95 -4.15 -18.01
N ASP A 81 -23.64 -3.75 -16.77
CA ASP A 81 -24.61 -3.30 -15.76
C ASP A 81 -24.02 -2.20 -14.87
N PRO A 82 -24.21 -0.92 -15.20
CA PRO A 82 -23.66 0.19 -14.42
C PRO A 82 -24.18 0.32 -12.98
N THR A 83 -25.18 -0.48 -12.59
CA THR A 83 -25.65 -0.53 -11.19
C THR A 83 -24.78 -1.42 -10.30
N GLU A 84 -23.89 -2.20 -10.90
CA GLU A 84 -22.93 -3.09 -10.26
C GLU A 84 -21.51 -2.50 -10.36
N PHE A 85 -20.88 -2.22 -9.21
CA PHE A 85 -19.54 -1.65 -9.20
C PHE A 85 -18.80 -1.88 -7.88
N TYR A 86 -17.48 -1.72 -7.95
CA TYR A 86 -16.58 -1.70 -6.80
C TYR A 86 -16.14 -0.27 -6.47
N LEU A 87 -15.96 0.01 -5.18
CA LEU A 87 -15.58 1.32 -4.66
C LEU A 87 -14.39 1.17 -3.70
N ALA A 88 -13.27 1.81 -4.04
CA ALA A 88 -12.04 1.78 -3.25
C ALA A 88 -11.90 3.04 -2.40
N TYR A 89 -11.59 2.86 -1.12
CA TYR A 89 -11.37 3.96 -0.19
C TYR A 89 -9.90 4.10 0.21
N ALA A 90 -9.46 5.35 0.42
CA ALA A 90 -8.10 5.68 0.86
C ALA A 90 -7.66 4.92 2.13
N SER A 91 -8.58 4.69 3.06
CA SER A 91 -8.31 4.02 4.35
C SER A 91 -9.52 3.21 4.84
N GLY A 92 -10.34 2.73 3.91
CA GLY A 92 -11.62 2.07 4.21
C GLY A 92 -11.83 0.74 3.48
N GLY A 93 -10.80 0.21 2.83
CA GLY A 93 -10.89 -1.04 2.08
C GLY A 93 -11.65 -0.92 0.76
N LEU A 94 -12.12 -2.06 0.27
CA LEU A 94 -12.86 -2.21 -0.97
C LEU A 94 -14.30 -2.64 -0.68
N TRP A 95 -15.24 -1.96 -1.33
CA TRP A 95 -16.67 -2.16 -1.17
C TRP A 95 -17.31 -2.51 -2.52
N TYR A 96 -18.42 -3.24 -2.46
CA TYR A 96 -19.11 -3.75 -3.64
C TYR A 96 -20.61 -3.49 -3.54
N THR A 97 -21.22 -3.11 -4.66
CA THR A 97 -22.66 -2.87 -4.77
C THR A 97 -23.21 -3.48 -6.06
N THR A 98 -24.50 -3.82 -6.03
CA THR A 98 -25.30 -4.29 -7.19
C THR A 98 -26.63 -3.53 -7.27
N ASN A 99 -26.75 -2.40 -6.57
CA ASN A 99 -28.00 -1.64 -6.48
C ASN A 99 -27.78 -0.14 -6.65
N ASN A 100 -26.82 0.21 -7.52
CA ASN A 100 -26.49 1.59 -7.85
C ASN A 100 -26.04 2.41 -6.63
N GLY A 101 -25.28 1.79 -5.72
CA GLY A 101 -24.72 2.44 -4.54
C GLY A 101 -25.71 2.75 -3.42
N GLN A 102 -26.92 2.15 -3.43
CA GLN A 102 -27.86 2.27 -2.30
C GLN A 102 -27.37 1.54 -1.06
N SER A 103 -26.69 0.41 -1.24
CA SER A 103 -25.97 -0.28 -0.17
C SER A 103 -24.68 -0.91 -0.68
N PHE A 104 -23.75 -1.15 0.24
CA PHE A 104 -22.45 -1.71 -0.06
C PHE A 104 -22.12 -2.87 0.87
N THR A 105 -21.44 -3.87 0.33
CA THR A 105 -20.85 -4.97 1.09
C THR A 105 -19.33 -4.80 1.12
N PRO A 106 -18.67 -4.84 2.29
CA PRO A 106 -17.22 -4.83 2.34
C PRO A 106 -16.68 -6.16 1.82
N VAL A 107 -15.67 -6.11 0.94
CA VAL A 107 -15.08 -7.32 0.33
C VAL A 107 -13.59 -7.49 0.66
N PHE A 108 -12.98 -6.57 1.41
CA PHE A 108 -11.55 -6.59 1.75
C PHE A 108 -11.24 -6.41 3.25
N ASP A 109 -12.26 -6.32 4.12
CA ASP A 109 -12.10 -5.96 5.54
C ASP A 109 -11.28 -6.97 6.38
N SER A 110 -11.14 -8.21 5.90
CA SER A 110 -10.38 -9.26 6.58
C SER A 110 -8.93 -9.39 6.11
N GLN A 111 -8.44 -8.45 5.29
CA GLN A 111 -7.07 -8.46 4.78
C GLN A 111 -6.13 -7.61 5.65
N ASP A 112 -4.83 -7.71 5.39
CA ASP A 112 -3.80 -7.19 6.28
C ASP A 112 -3.62 -5.67 6.25
N ILE A 113 -4.28 -5.01 5.31
CA ILE A 113 -4.23 -3.57 5.09
C ILE A 113 -5.59 -3.12 4.53
N LEU A 114 -6.00 -1.89 4.80
CA LEU A 114 -7.25 -1.31 4.27
C LEU A 114 -7.02 -0.02 3.48
N THR A 115 -5.76 0.32 3.22
CA THR A 115 -5.38 1.49 2.43
C THR A 115 -5.30 1.07 0.98
N ILE A 116 -6.15 1.64 0.14
CA ILE A 116 -6.26 1.26 -1.27
C ILE A 116 -5.77 2.43 -2.13
N GLY A 117 -5.09 2.09 -3.22
CA GLY A 117 -4.62 3.04 -4.22
C GLY A 117 -5.34 2.90 -5.56
N ASP A 118 -5.68 1.69 -6.00
CA ASP A 118 -6.34 1.42 -7.28
C ASP A 118 -7.03 0.04 -7.25
N VAL A 119 -8.14 -0.11 -7.98
CA VAL A 119 -8.86 -1.36 -8.21
C VAL A 119 -9.07 -1.56 -9.70
N ALA A 120 -8.78 -2.77 -10.19
CA ALA A 120 -9.04 -3.13 -11.58
C ALA A 120 -9.77 -4.48 -11.65
N VAL A 121 -10.88 -4.52 -12.39
CA VAL A 121 -11.77 -5.66 -12.46
C VAL A 121 -11.89 -6.16 -13.89
N ASN A 122 -11.64 -7.47 -14.08
CA ASN A 122 -12.09 -8.16 -15.26
C ASN A 122 -13.53 -8.66 -15.02
N TRP A 123 -14.51 -7.92 -15.53
CA TRP A 123 -15.93 -8.24 -15.36
C TRP A 123 -16.39 -9.54 -16.02
N LYS A 124 -15.66 -10.04 -17.04
CA LYS A 124 -15.96 -11.32 -17.69
C LYS A 124 -15.58 -12.52 -16.82
N THR A 125 -14.45 -12.42 -16.11
CA THR A 125 -13.95 -13.51 -15.26
C THR A 125 -14.19 -13.31 -13.77
N ARG A 126 -14.69 -12.13 -13.38
CA ARG A 126 -14.84 -11.69 -11.99
C ARG A 126 -13.51 -11.75 -11.21
N THR A 127 -12.41 -11.52 -11.93
CA THR A 127 -11.07 -11.37 -11.37
C THR A 127 -10.87 -9.92 -10.95
N ILE A 128 -10.38 -9.71 -9.73
CA ILE A 128 -10.11 -8.38 -9.17
C ILE A 128 -8.63 -8.30 -8.84
N TRP A 129 -7.98 -7.23 -9.27
CA TRP A 129 -6.66 -6.84 -8.80
C TRP A 129 -6.82 -5.59 -7.94
N LEU A 130 -6.16 -5.59 -6.78
CA LEU A 130 -6.25 -4.51 -5.82
C LEU A 130 -4.86 -4.03 -5.44
N GLY A 131 -4.62 -2.75 -5.69
CA GLY A 131 -3.41 -2.04 -5.33
C GLY A 131 -3.55 -1.39 -3.98
N THR A 132 -2.65 -1.70 -3.06
CA THR A 132 -2.71 -1.13 -1.70
C THR A 132 -1.79 0.09 -1.58
N GLY A 133 -2.13 0.96 -0.64
CA GLY A 133 -1.45 2.23 -0.38
C GLY A 133 -1.96 3.37 -1.23
N GLU A 134 -2.46 4.41 -0.57
CA GLU A 134 -3.17 5.51 -1.22
C GLU A 134 -2.21 6.53 -1.86
N VAL A 135 -2.45 6.86 -3.13
CA VAL A 135 -1.49 7.59 -3.98
C VAL A 135 -1.68 9.12 -4.03
N ASN A 136 -2.78 9.68 -3.50
CA ASN A 136 -3.08 11.11 -3.67
C ASN A 136 -2.08 12.02 -2.95
N SER A 137 -1.21 11.46 -2.10
CA SER A 137 -0.11 12.19 -1.44
C SER A 137 -0.64 13.41 -0.67
N SER A 138 -1.82 13.25 -0.07
CA SER A 138 -2.52 14.29 0.66
C SER A 138 -2.03 14.35 2.11
N ARG A 139 -2.67 15.18 2.95
CA ARG A 139 -2.32 15.31 4.39
C ARG A 139 -2.19 13.96 5.11
N SER A 140 -3.08 13.02 4.81
CA SER A 140 -3.06 11.67 5.37
C SER A 140 -3.07 10.68 4.21
N SER A 141 -1.90 10.14 3.88
CA SER A 141 -1.72 9.07 2.90
C SER A 141 -0.85 7.99 3.52
N TYR A 142 -1.40 6.78 3.56
CA TYR A 142 -0.81 5.66 4.27
C TYR A 142 -0.29 4.63 3.26
N ALA A 143 0.91 4.13 3.53
CA ALA A 143 1.51 3.06 2.75
C ALA A 143 0.68 1.78 2.85
N GLY A 144 0.68 1.03 1.76
CA GLY A 144 0.22 -0.34 1.67
C GLY A 144 1.38 -1.32 1.61
N ILE A 145 1.06 -2.52 1.13
CA ILE A 145 1.95 -3.67 1.07
C ILE A 145 2.00 -4.30 -0.32
N GLY A 146 1.53 -3.60 -1.37
CA GLY A 146 1.57 -4.06 -2.74
C GLY A 146 0.23 -4.60 -3.24
N ILE A 147 0.24 -5.76 -3.91
CA ILE A 147 -0.88 -6.23 -4.75
C ILE A 147 -1.59 -7.42 -4.12
N TYR A 148 -2.92 -7.37 -4.17
CA TYR A 148 -3.80 -8.50 -3.91
C TYR A 148 -4.61 -8.86 -5.15
N LYS A 149 -4.99 -10.13 -5.28
CA LYS A 149 -5.84 -10.63 -6.35
C LYS A 149 -6.95 -11.51 -5.82
N SER A 150 -8.15 -11.37 -6.38
CA SER A 150 -9.26 -12.28 -6.17
C SER A 150 -9.68 -12.90 -7.50
N ASN A 151 -9.96 -14.20 -7.50
CA ASN A 151 -10.50 -14.92 -8.67
C ASN A 151 -11.97 -15.32 -8.47
N ASN A 152 -12.64 -14.76 -7.45
CA ASN A 152 -13.99 -15.14 -7.07
C ASN A 152 -14.81 -13.95 -6.56
N ASN A 153 -14.74 -12.83 -7.30
CA ASN A 153 -15.55 -11.64 -7.03
C ASN A 153 -15.33 -11.03 -5.63
N GLY A 154 -14.12 -11.16 -5.08
CA GLY A 154 -13.74 -10.61 -3.77
C GLY A 154 -14.04 -11.51 -2.57
N LYS A 155 -14.45 -12.77 -2.77
CA LYS A 155 -14.73 -13.70 -1.66
C LYS A 155 -13.46 -14.20 -0.95
N SER A 156 -12.37 -14.37 -1.69
CA SER A 156 -11.05 -14.67 -1.16
C SER A 156 -9.97 -13.91 -1.93
N TRP A 157 -8.85 -13.67 -1.25
CA TRP A 157 -7.75 -12.87 -1.77
C TRP A 157 -6.42 -13.62 -1.63
N GLU A 158 -5.60 -13.49 -2.66
CA GLU A 158 -4.22 -13.95 -2.72
C GLU A 158 -3.31 -12.72 -2.73
N TYR A 159 -2.25 -12.76 -1.92
CA TYR A 159 -1.24 -11.70 -1.91
C TYR A 159 -0.18 -11.98 -2.97
N LEU A 160 0.04 -11.04 -3.88
CA LEU A 160 0.94 -11.20 -5.02
C LEU A 160 2.31 -10.53 -4.84
N GLY A 161 2.55 -9.79 -3.75
CA GLY A 161 3.84 -9.16 -3.48
C GLY A 161 3.89 -7.66 -3.80
N LEU A 162 5.09 -7.17 -4.12
CA LEU A 162 5.49 -5.75 -4.15
C LEU A 162 5.41 -5.03 -2.78
N PRO A 163 5.95 -5.60 -1.68
CA PRO A 163 5.79 -5.01 -0.35
C PRO A 163 6.47 -3.64 -0.18
N GLU A 164 7.54 -3.36 -0.95
CA GLU A 164 8.26 -2.07 -0.93
C GLU A 164 7.67 -1.03 -1.90
N SER A 165 6.61 -1.36 -2.65
CA SER A 165 5.96 -0.41 -3.57
C SER A 165 5.25 0.73 -2.84
N HIS A 166 4.84 0.51 -1.58
CA HIS A 166 4.12 1.42 -0.68
C HIS A 166 2.82 2.03 -1.21
N HIS A 167 2.74 2.55 -2.42
CA HIS A 167 1.55 3.15 -2.99
C HIS A 167 1.43 2.70 -4.44
N ILE A 168 0.41 1.90 -4.71
CA ILE A 168 0.05 1.50 -6.06
C ILE A 168 -0.88 2.56 -6.65
N GLY A 169 -0.42 3.24 -7.70
CA GLY A 169 -1.16 4.35 -8.29
C GLY A 169 -2.07 3.96 -9.45
N LYS A 170 -1.79 2.83 -10.11
CA LYS A 170 -2.63 2.30 -11.19
C LYS A 170 -2.36 0.82 -11.45
N ILE A 171 -3.41 0.08 -11.72
CA ILE A 171 -3.38 -1.27 -12.29
C ILE A 171 -4.13 -1.22 -13.62
N GLN A 172 -3.54 -1.83 -14.65
CA GLN A 172 -4.18 -2.00 -15.94
C GLN A 172 -4.19 -3.48 -16.30
N LEU A 173 -5.37 -4.05 -16.47
CA LEU A 173 -5.53 -5.43 -16.95
C LEU A 173 -5.49 -5.45 -18.47
N HIS A 174 -4.91 -6.51 -19.04
CA HIS A 174 -5.04 -6.76 -20.48
C HIS A 174 -6.49 -7.10 -20.82
N PRO A 175 -7.05 -6.56 -21.93
CA PRO A 175 -8.49 -6.68 -22.23
C PRO A 175 -8.96 -8.11 -22.49
N THR A 176 -8.04 -9.03 -22.84
CA THR A 176 -8.38 -10.40 -23.24
C THR A 176 -7.48 -11.49 -22.64
N ASP A 177 -6.36 -11.12 -22.00
CA ASP A 177 -5.38 -12.11 -21.48
C ASP A 177 -5.25 -11.90 -19.98
N ASN A 178 -5.83 -12.81 -19.21
CA ASN A 178 -5.88 -12.69 -17.75
C ASN A 178 -4.52 -12.87 -17.06
N ASN A 179 -3.49 -13.27 -17.81
CA ASN A 179 -2.14 -13.39 -17.28
C ASN A 179 -1.35 -12.09 -17.37
N ILE A 180 -1.80 -11.13 -18.19
CA ILE A 180 -1.08 -9.88 -18.41
C ILE A 180 -1.76 -8.74 -17.63
N ALA A 181 -0.98 -8.11 -16.77
CA ALA A 181 -1.35 -6.89 -16.09
C ALA A 181 -0.13 -5.97 -15.94
N TRP A 182 -0.39 -4.68 -15.86
CA TRP A 182 0.59 -3.66 -15.55
C TRP A 182 0.25 -3.00 -14.22
N VAL A 183 1.27 -2.69 -13.43
CA VAL A 183 1.15 -2.06 -12.11
C VAL A 183 2.09 -0.87 -12.06
N ALA A 184 1.56 0.33 -11.83
CA ALA A 184 2.35 1.53 -11.60
C ALA A 184 2.49 1.76 -10.08
N ALA A 185 3.71 1.68 -9.58
CA ALA A 185 4.04 1.95 -8.18
C ALA A 185 4.69 3.33 -8.03
N LEU A 186 4.12 4.16 -7.15
CA LEU A 186 4.74 5.43 -6.79
C LEU A 186 5.94 5.23 -5.87
N GLY A 187 5.98 4.19 -5.04
CA GLY A 187 7.00 3.97 -4.01
C GLY A 187 6.75 4.75 -2.73
N HIS A 188 7.81 4.91 -1.93
CA HIS A 188 7.75 5.62 -0.66
C HIS A 188 7.39 7.09 -0.86
N LEU A 189 6.53 7.69 -0.04
CA LEU A 189 6.17 9.09 -0.26
C LEU A 189 7.31 10.07 0.10
N TYR A 190 8.00 9.81 1.22
CA TYR A 190 8.96 10.75 1.82
C TYR A 190 10.41 10.25 1.85
N SER A 191 10.73 9.19 1.11
CA SER A 191 12.10 8.68 1.04
C SER A 191 12.45 8.13 -0.35
N PRO A 192 13.75 8.03 -0.67
CA PRO A 192 14.19 7.27 -1.83
C PRO A 192 13.68 5.83 -1.77
N ASN A 193 13.29 5.31 -2.92
CA ASN A 193 12.79 3.95 -3.06
C ASN A 193 13.13 3.47 -4.47
N LYS A 194 13.65 2.23 -4.57
CA LYS A 194 14.02 1.60 -5.84
C LYS A 194 12.83 0.91 -6.51
N ASP A 195 11.77 0.64 -5.74
CA ASP A 195 10.58 -0.09 -6.16
C ASP A 195 9.48 0.83 -6.74
N ARG A 196 9.89 1.99 -7.25
CA ARG A 196 9.06 2.91 -8.04
C ARG A 196 9.09 2.51 -9.49
N GLY A 197 8.00 2.70 -10.22
CA GLY A 197 7.98 2.54 -11.68
C GLY A 197 6.83 1.67 -12.16
N VAL A 198 6.97 1.13 -13.37
CA VAL A 198 5.94 0.30 -14.00
C VAL A 198 6.42 -1.15 -14.02
N TYR A 199 5.58 -2.01 -13.49
CA TYR A 199 5.77 -3.44 -13.48
C TYR A 199 4.83 -4.08 -14.49
N LYS A 200 5.28 -5.15 -15.13
CA LYS A 200 4.46 -6.02 -15.97
C LYS A 200 4.52 -7.46 -15.45
N THR A 201 3.37 -8.11 -15.36
CA THR A 201 3.28 -9.58 -15.29
C THR A 201 2.81 -10.16 -16.64
N SER A 202 3.14 -11.41 -16.91
CA SER A 202 2.60 -12.17 -18.04
C SER A 202 2.22 -13.61 -17.65
N ASP A 203 2.07 -13.86 -16.35
CA ASP A 203 1.73 -15.16 -15.76
C ASP A 203 0.58 -15.06 -14.73
N GLY A 204 -0.08 -13.91 -14.66
CA GLY A 204 -1.17 -13.63 -13.75
C GLY A 204 -0.72 -13.22 -12.35
N GLY A 205 0.55 -12.84 -12.20
CA GLY A 205 1.17 -12.45 -10.93
C GLY A 205 1.48 -13.66 -10.06
N LYS A 206 2.10 -14.68 -10.64
CA LYS A 206 2.51 -15.87 -9.88
C LYS A 206 3.73 -15.54 -9.02
N PRO A 207 3.75 -15.97 -7.74
CA PRO A 207 4.78 -15.65 -6.75
C PRO A 207 6.24 -15.70 -7.22
N GLU A 208 6.57 -16.61 -8.14
CA GLU A 208 7.93 -16.95 -8.54
C GLU A 208 8.51 -16.06 -9.66
N THR A 209 7.66 -15.35 -10.41
CA THR A 209 8.02 -14.57 -11.62
C THR A 209 7.34 -13.20 -11.69
N ASN A 210 6.62 -12.89 -10.61
CA ASN A 210 5.63 -11.85 -10.39
C ASN A 210 5.66 -10.59 -11.27
N PHE A 211 6.77 -9.86 -11.30
CA PHE A 211 6.77 -8.52 -11.86
C PHE A 211 8.14 -8.15 -12.44
N ILE A 212 8.19 -7.88 -13.75
CA ILE A 212 9.39 -7.33 -14.39
C ILE A 212 9.29 -5.81 -14.28
N HIS A 213 10.23 -5.21 -13.54
CA HIS A 213 10.42 -3.76 -13.45
C HIS A 213 10.93 -3.24 -14.80
N ARG A 214 10.23 -2.26 -15.38
CA ARG A 214 10.58 -1.62 -16.65
C ARG A 214 10.83 -0.14 -16.47
#